data_AF-A0A5J9UAT5-F1
#
_entry.id   AF-A0A5J9UAT5-F1
#
_cell.length_a   1.000
_cell.length_b   1.000
_cell.length_c   1.000
_cell.angle_alpha   90.00
_cell.angle_beta   90.00
_cell.angle_gamma   90.00
#
_symmetry.space_group_name_H-M   'P 1'
#
loop_
_entity.id
_entity.type
_entity.pdbx_description
1 polymer ?
#
loop_
_entity_poly.entity_id
_entity_poly.type
_entity_poly.pdbx_seq_one_letter_code
_entity_poly.pdbx_strand_id
1 'polypeptide(L)'
;PAIPHQPTAAAATPHHSPSSRLRSPEARAAHLSPAVDRLRLSDPRRCVFVAKGYQPWRPFENNCEVGVFSKLTNAYCLVAIGGSENFYSAFEAELADVIPVVKTSIGGTRIIGRLCVGNKNGLLLPHTTTDQELQHLRNCLPDQVVVQRIDERLSALGNCIACNDHVALTHPDLDKETEELIADVLGVEVFRQTIAGNILVGSYCAFSNRGGLVHPHTSIEDLDELSTLLQVPLVAGTVNRGSEVIAAGMTVNDWTAFCGSDTTATELSVIESVFKLREGQPTAIVDDMRKSLIDSYVYGPVLSTNVARILVCLEEVGAQYELVPVDMVAGEHKSPAHVARNSSLKGDLSWFSRLETSVVFRVFLTYDKLYLYRVTCNFQVCVLRKGGSELLRESNLSQSAQVDVWIEVEAQTFDTAMSAISFECFTKPIFMGGTTNDQIVQENVVKLIKALEIYEARLSNYKYLAGDFISLADLGHTPMLRYLLATPHASVLDAYPQVKAWIRDIMKRPSVKKVTELMKIPSPK
;
A
#
# COMPACT_ATOMS: atom_id res chain seq x y z
N PRO A 1 1.12 18.17 75.31
CA PRO A 1 1.56 17.27 74.21
C PRO A 1 1.61 18.04 72.88
N ALA A 2 2.82 18.50 72.54
CA ALA A 2 3.33 18.99 71.25
C ALA A 2 2.46 19.93 70.37
N ILE A 3 2.72 21.24 70.53
CA ILE A 3 2.95 22.21 69.44
C ILE A 3 4.48 22.15 69.11
N PRO A 4 5.11 22.92 68.19
CA PRO A 4 4.73 23.57 66.91
C PRO A 4 5.74 23.27 65.77
N HIS A 5 5.56 23.85 64.57
CA HIS A 5 6.58 24.78 64.03
C HIS A 5 5.99 25.71 62.94
N GLN A 6 6.20 26.99 63.21
CA GLN A 6 5.93 28.24 62.49
C GLN A 6 7.28 28.71 61.81
N PRO A 7 7.45 29.93 61.24
CA PRO A 7 6.85 30.51 60.02
C PRO A 7 7.86 31.33 59.15
N THR A 8 7.35 31.94 58.08
CA THR A 8 7.76 33.14 57.28
C THR A 8 9.03 34.00 57.59
N ALA A 9 9.72 34.45 56.53
CA ALA A 9 10.27 35.81 56.27
C ALA A 9 10.95 35.82 54.86
N ALA A 10 10.62 36.66 53.87
CA ALA A 10 10.68 38.13 53.71
C ALA A 10 12.05 38.69 53.23
N ALA A 11 11.96 39.51 52.16
CA ALA A 11 12.82 40.62 51.72
C ALA A 11 14.12 40.36 50.92
N ALA A 12 14.15 40.85 49.67
CA ALA A 12 15.04 41.95 49.23
C ALA A 12 14.85 42.30 47.74
N THR A 13 14.32 43.49 47.47
CA THR A 13 14.54 44.31 46.26
C THR A 13 15.50 45.44 46.65
N PRO A 14 16.33 46.05 45.75
CA PRO A 14 15.82 47.21 45.01
C PRO A 14 16.48 47.56 43.63
N HIS A 15 15.69 48.25 42.81
CA HIS A 15 15.97 49.44 41.98
C HIS A 15 17.37 49.71 41.37
N HIS A 16 17.43 49.92 40.04
CA HIS A 16 17.54 51.27 39.45
C HIS A 16 17.44 51.24 37.90
N SER A 17 16.76 52.26 37.37
CA SER A 17 16.42 52.55 35.96
C SER A 17 17.41 53.60 35.37
N PRO A 18 17.12 54.27 34.23
CA PRO A 18 17.55 53.93 32.87
C PRO A 18 18.45 55.01 32.22
N SER A 19 19.11 54.72 31.09
CA SER A 19 19.52 55.80 30.17
C SER A 19 19.59 55.32 28.71
N SER A 20 19.16 56.23 27.86
CA SER A 20 18.84 56.11 26.44
C SER A 20 20.05 56.25 25.53
N ARG A 21 20.04 55.57 24.38
CA ARG A 21 20.57 56.10 23.11
C ARG A 21 20.01 55.33 21.92
N LEU A 22 19.44 56.10 20.99
CA LEU A 22 18.86 55.70 19.71
C LEU A 22 19.91 55.12 18.75
N ARG A 23 19.54 54.06 18.00
CA ARG A 23 19.66 53.96 16.51
C ARG A 23 19.23 52.57 15.98
N SER A 24 18.13 52.58 15.21
CA SER A 24 17.78 51.78 14.00
C SER A 24 17.75 50.23 14.04
N PRO A 25 16.94 49.58 13.17
CA PRO A 25 16.17 48.40 13.53
C PRO A 25 16.68 47.11 12.85
N GLU A 26 17.48 46.31 13.56
CA GLU A 26 17.83 44.95 13.13
C GLU A 26 18.02 44.04 14.36
N ALA A 27 16.91 43.56 14.95
CA ALA A 27 16.94 42.41 15.87
C ALA A 27 15.50 41.99 16.26
N ARG A 28 14.90 41.09 15.49
CA ARG A 28 13.92 40.11 15.99
C ARG A 28 13.62 39.05 14.93
N ALA A 29 14.48 38.05 14.86
CA ALA A 29 14.11 36.68 14.48
C ALA A 29 15.31 35.78 14.76
N ALA A 30 15.37 35.25 15.99
CA ALA A 30 16.16 34.05 16.24
C ALA A 30 15.39 32.85 15.66
N HIS A 31 16.16 31.92 15.10
CA HIS A 31 15.76 30.60 14.58
C HIS A 31 15.05 30.56 13.23
N LEU A 32 15.80 30.25 12.16
CA LEU A 32 15.65 29.01 11.37
C LEU A 32 16.56 29.02 10.12
N SER A 33 17.14 27.83 9.83
CA SER A 33 17.81 27.39 8.60
C SER A 33 19.30 27.78 8.41
N PRO A 34 20.11 26.88 7.82
CA PRO A 34 20.08 26.71 6.37
C PRO A 34 20.12 25.24 5.92
N ALA A 35 19.11 24.83 5.15
CA ALA A 35 19.21 23.70 4.21
C ALA A 35 18.41 24.01 2.95
N VAL A 36 18.85 25.05 2.24
CA VAL A 36 18.56 25.24 0.82
C VAL A 36 19.61 24.44 0.07
N ASP A 37 19.21 23.27 -0.42
CA ASP A 37 19.70 22.65 -1.67
C ASP A 37 19.17 21.22 -1.77
N ARG A 38 17.95 21.06 -2.32
CA ARG A 38 17.56 19.84 -3.01
C ARG A 38 17.06 20.20 -4.39
N LEU A 39 17.96 19.94 -5.35
CA LEU A 39 17.75 19.63 -6.75
C LEU A 39 16.28 19.55 -7.19
N ARG A 40 15.88 20.58 -7.94
CA ARG A 40 14.82 20.54 -8.94
C ARG A 40 15.10 19.40 -9.93
N LEU A 41 14.23 18.39 -9.94
CA LEU A 41 13.94 17.56 -11.11
C LEU A 41 12.45 17.62 -11.35
N SER A 42 12.09 18.46 -12.31
CA SER A 42 10.77 18.65 -12.90
C SER A 42 10.36 17.40 -13.69
N ASP A 43 9.23 16.79 -13.33
CA ASP A 43 8.45 15.94 -14.23
C ASP A 43 6.94 16.10 -13.92
N PRO A 44 6.16 16.81 -14.75
CA PRO A 44 4.82 17.30 -14.38
C PRO A 44 3.66 16.35 -14.74
N ARG A 45 3.84 15.02 -14.71
CA ARG A 45 2.75 14.06 -15.04
C ARG A 45 2.73 12.79 -14.20
N ARG A 46 2.80 12.93 -12.86
CA ARG A 46 2.51 11.81 -11.96
C ARG A 46 1.05 11.86 -11.51
N CYS A 47 0.16 11.25 -12.29
CA CYS A 47 -1.07 10.70 -11.73
C CYS A 47 -0.68 9.50 -10.86
N VAL A 48 -1.09 9.41 -9.59
CA VAL A 48 -1.88 8.31 -8.99
C VAL A 48 -2.08 8.55 -7.46
N PHE A 49 -3.33 8.46 -6.95
CA PHE A 49 -3.81 7.67 -5.79
C PHE A 49 -4.70 8.39 -4.74
N VAL A 50 -5.97 7.96 -4.64
CA VAL A 50 -6.66 7.67 -3.35
C VAL A 50 -7.34 6.29 -3.44
N ALA A 51 -6.52 5.28 -3.75
CA ALA A 51 -6.83 3.85 -3.60
C ALA A 51 -5.52 3.04 -3.59
N LYS A 52 -4.50 3.50 -2.86
CA LYS A 52 -3.43 2.61 -2.42
C LYS A 52 -3.88 2.05 -1.08
N GLY A 53 -4.11 0.74 -1.03
CA GLY A 53 -4.40 0.06 0.22
C GLY A 53 -3.47 0.54 1.35
N TYR A 54 -4.05 0.71 2.54
CA TYR A 54 -3.33 0.89 3.82
C TYR A 54 -2.74 2.28 4.16
N GLN A 55 -3.48 3.36 3.88
CA GLN A 55 -3.53 4.48 4.84
C GLN A 55 -5.01 4.75 5.14
N PRO A 56 -5.49 4.65 6.40
CA PRO A 56 -6.84 5.10 6.72
C PRO A 56 -6.84 6.63 6.63
N TRP A 57 -7.14 7.20 5.45
CA TRP A 57 -7.53 8.61 5.43
C TRP A 57 -8.83 8.68 6.20
N ARG A 58 -8.86 9.50 7.25
CA ARG A 58 -10.05 9.59 8.09
C ARG A 58 -11.12 10.34 7.30
N PRO A 59 -12.32 9.76 7.15
CA PRO A 59 -13.46 10.48 6.58
C PRO A 59 -13.69 11.80 7.33
N PHE A 60 -14.29 12.78 6.66
CA PHE A 60 -14.61 14.07 7.28
C PHE A 60 -15.50 13.82 8.50
N GLU A 61 -14.98 14.04 9.71
CA GLU A 61 -15.69 13.81 10.97
C GLU A 61 -16.34 12.39 11.07
N ASN A 62 -15.67 11.35 10.56
CA ASN A 62 -16.16 9.96 10.45
C ASN A 62 -17.30 9.73 9.43
N ASN A 63 -17.58 10.68 8.54
CA ASN A 63 -18.55 10.50 7.46
C ASN A 63 -17.89 10.13 6.11
N CYS A 64 -18.33 9.02 5.51
CA CYS A 64 -17.84 8.52 4.24
C CYS A 64 -18.33 9.31 3.01
N GLU A 65 -19.24 10.27 3.18
CA GLU A 65 -19.79 11.09 2.10
C GLU A 65 -18.88 12.28 1.73
N VAL A 66 -17.72 11.99 1.15
CA VAL A 66 -16.67 12.99 0.81
C VAL A 66 -17.16 14.07 -0.17
N GLY A 67 -18.02 13.73 -1.12
CA GLY A 67 -18.59 14.65 -2.10
C GLY A 67 -19.59 15.66 -1.49
N VAL A 68 -20.03 15.47 -0.25
CA VAL A 68 -20.84 16.47 0.47
C VAL A 68 -19.98 17.64 0.93
N PHE A 69 -18.73 17.35 1.33
CA PHE A 69 -17.81 18.31 1.96
C PHE A 69 -16.75 18.85 1.01
N SER A 70 -16.72 18.39 -0.23
CA SER A 70 -15.73 18.80 -1.22
C SER A 70 -16.35 18.95 -2.60
N LYS A 71 -15.77 19.84 -3.41
CA LYS A 71 -16.10 19.97 -4.83
C LYS A 71 -14.81 19.99 -5.62
N LEU A 72 -14.63 19.00 -6.49
CA LEU A 72 -13.48 18.89 -7.36
C LEU A 72 -13.85 19.27 -8.79
N THR A 73 -13.00 20.07 -9.43
CA THR A 73 -13.06 20.41 -10.86
C THR A 73 -11.68 20.23 -11.50
N ASN A 74 -11.58 20.51 -12.80
CA ASN A 74 -10.30 20.55 -13.50
C ASN A 74 -9.46 21.81 -13.22
N ALA A 75 -10.03 22.88 -12.65
CA ALA A 75 -9.30 24.13 -12.41
C ALA A 75 -9.07 24.44 -10.93
N TYR A 76 -9.93 23.95 -10.04
CA TYR A 76 -9.88 24.25 -8.61
C TYR A 76 -10.56 23.16 -7.80
N CYS A 77 -10.21 23.09 -6.52
CA CYS A 77 -10.87 22.23 -5.55
C CYS A 77 -11.36 23.05 -4.36
N LEU A 78 -12.61 22.86 -3.96
CA LEU A 78 -13.18 23.46 -2.76
C LEU A 78 -13.30 22.40 -1.68
N VAL A 79 -12.88 22.72 -0.46
CA VAL A 79 -12.99 21.85 0.72
C VAL A 79 -13.64 22.59 1.88
N ALA A 80 -14.53 21.90 2.60
CA ALA A 80 -15.26 22.49 3.71
C ALA A 80 -14.33 22.85 4.87
N ILE A 81 -14.60 23.99 5.52
CA ILE A 81 -13.96 24.32 6.79
C ILE A 81 -14.39 23.36 7.92
N GLY A 82 -13.53 23.18 8.91
CA GLY A 82 -13.78 22.32 10.08
C GLY A 82 -13.42 20.85 9.90
N GLY A 83 -12.85 20.45 8.75
CA GLY A 83 -12.28 19.12 8.56
C GLY A 83 -11.03 18.85 9.39
N SER A 84 -10.70 17.57 9.57
CA SER A 84 -9.44 17.16 10.19
C SER A 84 -8.23 17.49 9.29
N GLU A 85 -7.04 17.70 9.87
CA GLU A 85 -5.81 17.89 9.08
C GLU A 85 -5.55 16.73 8.13
N ASN A 86 -5.92 15.50 8.50
CA ASN A 86 -5.82 14.33 7.64
C ASN A 86 -6.69 14.45 6.38
N PHE A 87 -7.87 15.07 6.49
CA PHE A 87 -8.75 15.30 5.35
C PHE A 87 -8.11 16.30 4.38
N TYR A 88 -7.64 17.45 4.87
CA TYR A 88 -6.98 18.43 4.01
C TYR A 88 -5.68 17.90 3.41
N SER A 89 -4.88 17.18 4.20
CA SER A 89 -3.61 16.63 3.74
C SER A 89 -3.79 15.67 2.57
N ALA A 90 -4.91 14.94 2.50
CA ALA A 90 -5.20 14.04 1.38
C ALA A 90 -5.47 14.81 0.06
N PHE A 91 -6.25 15.89 0.13
CA PHE A 91 -6.49 16.75 -1.04
C PHE A 91 -5.23 17.52 -1.42
N GLU A 92 -4.54 18.11 -0.45
CA GLU A 92 -3.32 18.90 -0.69
C GLU A 92 -2.18 18.03 -1.23
N ALA A 93 -2.01 16.78 -0.76
CA ALA A 93 -0.96 15.88 -1.25
C ALA A 93 -1.08 15.58 -2.75
N GLU A 94 -2.32 15.47 -3.27
CA GLU A 94 -2.56 15.11 -4.67
C GLU A 94 -2.76 16.33 -5.56
N LEU A 95 -3.32 17.42 -5.02
CA LEU A 95 -3.79 18.55 -5.83
C LEU A 95 -2.94 19.81 -5.71
N ALA A 96 -2.21 20.01 -4.61
CA ALA A 96 -1.60 21.32 -4.32
C ALA A 96 -0.60 21.80 -5.39
N ASP A 97 0.02 20.87 -6.10
CA ASP A 97 0.97 21.18 -7.18
C ASP A 97 0.28 21.56 -8.51
N VAL A 98 -1.01 21.21 -8.69
CA VAL A 98 -1.72 21.32 -9.98
C VAL A 98 -2.88 22.32 -9.92
N ILE A 99 -3.70 22.26 -8.87
CA ILE A 99 -4.89 23.13 -8.71
C ILE A 99 -4.97 23.70 -7.29
N PRO A 100 -5.49 24.93 -7.11
CA PRO A 100 -5.68 25.51 -5.80
C PRO A 100 -6.75 24.73 -5.00
N VAL A 101 -6.39 24.33 -3.78
CA VAL A 101 -7.31 23.75 -2.79
C VAL A 101 -7.77 24.86 -1.85
N VAL A 102 -9.02 25.29 -2.00
CA VAL A 102 -9.60 26.43 -1.28
C VAL A 102 -10.48 25.93 -0.13
N LYS A 103 -10.10 26.30 1.10
CA LYS A 103 -10.89 26.05 2.31
C LYS A 103 -11.95 27.13 2.44
N THR A 104 -13.23 26.75 2.40
CA THR A 104 -14.34 27.71 2.47
C THR A 104 -15.58 27.13 3.16
N SER A 105 -16.47 28.02 3.60
CA SER A 105 -17.87 27.71 3.90
C SER A 105 -18.77 28.34 2.85
N ILE A 106 -20.00 27.85 2.75
CA ILE A 106 -21.04 28.46 1.90
C ILE A 106 -22.27 28.66 2.78
N GLY A 107 -22.67 29.93 2.96
CA GLY A 107 -23.79 30.29 3.83
C GLY A 107 -23.55 29.89 5.29
N GLY A 108 -22.28 29.91 5.74
CA GLY A 108 -21.89 29.46 7.08
C GLY A 108 -22.02 27.95 7.31
N THR A 109 -22.26 27.16 6.26
CA THR A 109 -22.38 25.70 6.36
C THR A 109 -21.13 24.98 5.84
N ARG A 110 -21.02 23.70 6.20
CA ARG A 110 -19.90 22.81 5.80
C ARG A 110 -20.21 21.93 4.60
N ILE A 111 -21.45 21.93 4.10
CA ILE A 111 -21.91 21.02 3.03
C ILE A 111 -21.67 21.62 1.64
N ILE A 112 -20.45 22.12 1.42
CA ILE A 112 -20.14 22.93 0.24
C ILE A 112 -20.35 22.19 -1.08
N GLY A 113 -20.05 20.88 -1.14
CA GLY A 113 -20.15 20.10 -2.37
C GLY A 113 -21.59 19.94 -2.87
N ARG A 114 -22.55 20.05 -1.94
CA ARG A 114 -24.00 20.01 -2.21
C ARG A 114 -24.57 21.37 -2.55
N LEU A 115 -23.98 22.44 -2.02
CA LEU A 115 -24.48 23.79 -2.22
C LEU A 115 -23.94 24.46 -3.48
N CYS A 116 -22.77 24.05 -3.97
CA CYS A 116 -22.17 24.61 -5.18
C CYS A 116 -22.01 23.60 -6.32
N VAL A 117 -21.96 24.15 -7.52
CA VAL A 117 -21.63 23.42 -8.75
C VAL A 117 -20.71 24.27 -9.60
N GLY A 118 -19.80 23.64 -10.33
CA GLY A 118 -18.86 24.35 -11.16
C GLY A 118 -18.00 23.43 -12.00
N ASN A 119 -17.37 24.02 -13.01
CA ASN A 119 -16.43 23.38 -13.91
C ASN A 119 -15.17 24.26 -14.01
N LYS A 120 -14.31 24.04 -15.01
CA LYS A 120 -13.10 24.88 -15.14
C LYS A 120 -13.36 26.36 -15.48
N ASN A 121 -14.56 26.69 -16.00
CA ASN A 121 -14.90 28.02 -16.50
C ASN A 121 -15.66 28.86 -15.46
N GLY A 122 -16.45 28.22 -14.59
CA GLY A 122 -17.31 28.95 -13.67
C GLY A 122 -17.71 28.18 -12.41
N LEU A 123 -18.09 28.94 -11.39
CA LEU A 123 -18.57 28.46 -10.09
C LEU A 123 -19.90 29.12 -9.74
N LEU A 124 -20.91 28.29 -9.52
CA LEU A 124 -22.26 28.70 -9.12
C LEU A 124 -22.44 28.51 -7.62
N LEU A 125 -22.91 29.59 -6.98
CA LEU A 125 -23.12 29.67 -5.53
C LEU A 125 -24.58 30.02 -5.22
N PRO A 126 -25.14 29.54 -4.11
CA PRO A 126 -26.50 29.89 -3.70
C PRO A 126 -26.58 31.34 -3.21
N HIS A 127 -27.78 31.93 -3.24
CA HIS A 127 -28.03 33.28 -2.71
C HIS A 127 -27.68 33.45 -1.22
N THR A 128 -27.65 32.35 -0.45
CA THR A 128 -27.29 32.34 0.97
C THR A 128 -25.81 32.59 1.25
N THR A 129 -24.97 32.59 0.21
CA THR A 129 -23.52 32.80 0.34
C THR A 129 -23.23 34.23 0.80
N THR A 130 -22.41 34.38 1.84
CA THR A 130 -22.06 35.70 2.38
C THR A 130 -21.07 36.44 1.46
N ASP A 131 -21.02 37.78 1.57
CA ASP A 131 -20.08 38.60 0.79
C ASP A 131 -18.62 38.33 1.15
N GLN A 132 -18.35 37.94 2.39
CA GLN A 132 -17.02 37.53 2.83
C GLN A 132 -16.57 36.23 2.17
N GLU A 133 -17.45 35.21 2.13
CA GLU A 133 -17.17 33.93 1.45
C GLU A 133 -16.98 34.13 -0.05
N LEU A 134 -17.81 34.97 -0.69
CA LEU A 134 -17.70 35.25 -2.11
C LEU A 134 -16.40 36.01 -2.45
N GLN A 135 -16.00 36.99 -1.63
CA GLN A 135 -14.74 37.69 -1.83
C GLN A 135 -13.54 36.75 -1.62
N HIS A 136 -13.61 35.87 -0.62
CA HIS A 136 -12.59 34.84 -0.38
C HIS A 136 -12.43 33.91 -1.59
N LEU A 137 -13.54 33.42 -2.14
CA LEU A 137 -13.52 32.58 -3.33
C LEU A 137 -12.92 33.31 -4.53
N ARG A 138 -13.30 34.56 -4.78
CA ARG A 138 -12.73 35.38 -5.87
C ARG A 138 -11.23 35.63 -5.72
N ASN A 139 -10.73 35.73 -4.48
CA ASN A 139 -9.30 35.95 -4.24
C ASN A 139 -8.46 34.66 -4.39
N CYS A 140 -9.07 33.49 -4.17
CA CYS A 140 -8.35 32.21 -4.18
C CYS A 140 -8.50 31.44 -5.51
N LEU A 141 -9.56 31.69 -6.27
CA LEU A 141 -9.80 31.05 -7.56
C LEU A 141 -8.99 31.73 -8.67
N PRO A 142 -8.60 30.99 -9.73
CA PRO A 142 -7.97 31.60 -10.90
C PRO A 142 -8.91 32.62 -11.58
N ASP A 143 -8.34 33.73 -12.10
CA ASP A 143 -9.10 34.83 -12.71
C ASP A 143 -10.02 34.42 -13.87
N GLN A 144 -9.75 33.28 -14.50
CA GLN A 144 -10.55 32.71 -15.58
C GLN A 144 -11.90 32.14 -15.10
N VAL A 145 -12.05 31.87 -13.80
CA VAL A 145 -13.25 31.24 -13.23
C VAL A 145 -14.28 32.30 -12.87
N VAL A 146 -15.44 32.29 -13.54
CA VAL A 146 -16.54 33.21 -13.26
C VAL A 146 -17.31 32.74 -12.03
N VAL A 147 -17.25 33.52 -10.95
CA VAL A 147 -17.99 33.23 -9.69
C VAL A 147 -19.28 34.03 -9.63
N GLN A 148 -20.42 33.33 -9.73
CA GLN A 148 -21.75 33.93 -9.77
C GLN A 148 -22.68 33.34 -8.71
N ARG A 149 -23.50 34.21 -8.09
CA ARG A 149 -24.61 33.78 -7.22
C ARG A 149 -25.88 33.60 -8.04
N ILE A 150 -26.60 32.52 -7.77
CA ILE A 150 -27.91 32.22 -8.35
C ILE A 150 -28.94 32.16 -7.22
N ASP A 151 -30.10 32.75 -7.46
CA ASP A 151 -31.28 32.57 -6.62
C ASP A 151 -32.14 31.45 -7.20
N GLU A 152 -32.00 30.25 -6.64
CA GLU A 152 -32.80 29.08 -6.99
C GLU A 152 -33.53 28.58 -5.75
N ARG A 153 -34.83 28.27 -5.88
CA ARG A 153 -35.74 27.98 -4.77
C ARG A 153 -36.12 26.50 -4.65
N LEU A 154 -35.85 25.68 -5.67
CA LEU A 154 -36.23 24.27 -5.67
C LEU A 154 -35.43 23.45 -4.65
N SER A 155 -34.11 23.38 -4.81
CA SER A 155 -33.21 22.66 -3.92
C SER A 155 -31.79 23.21 -4.01
N ALA A 156 -30.85 22.58 -3.31
CA ALA A 156 -29.44 22.96 -3.38
C ALA A 156 -28.89 22.74 -4.81
N LEU A 157 -28.09 23.69 -5.30
CA LEU A 157 -27.58 23.68 -6.68
C LEU A 157 -26.81 22.39 -7.01
N GLY A 158 -26.00 21.89 -6.09
CA GLY A 158 -25.23 20.65 -6.29
C GLY A 158 -26.08 19.37 -6.28
N ASN A 159 -27.33 19.41 -5.82
CA ASN A 159 -28.26 18.28 -5.96
C ASN A 159 -29.04 18.34 -7.29
N CYS A 160 -29.29 19.55 -7.79
CA CYS A 160 -30.07 19.79 -9.01
C CYS A 160 -29.24 19.72 -10.29
N ILE A 161 -27.93 19.93 -10.18
CA ILE A 161 -27.04 20.14 -11.33
C ILE A 161 -25.84 19.20 -11.24
N ALA A 162 -25.59 18.45 -12.31
CA ALA A 162 -24.36 17.70 -12.54
C ALA A 162 -23.71 18.18 -13.84
N CYS A 163 -22.42 18.49 -13.84
CA CYS A 163 -21.76 19.08 -15.01
C CYS A 163 -20.33 18.58 -15.20
N ASN A 164 -19.87 18.59 -16.45
CA ASN A 164 -18.46 18.54 -16.82
C ASN A 164 -18.05 19.86 -17.52
N ASP A 165 -16.96 19.87 -18.28
CA ASP A 165 -16.51 21.08 -18.97
C ASP A 165 -17.27 21.39 -20.27
N HIS A 166 -18.16 20.50 -20.72
CA HIS A 166 -18.84 20.57 -22.02
C HIS A 166 -20.36 20.56 -21.92
N VAL A 167 -20.91 19.79 -20.99
CA VAL A 167 -22.33 19.49 -20.84
C VAL A 167 -22.74 19.54 -19.36
N ALA A 168 -23.96 20.01 -19.09
CA ALA A 168 -24.60 19.97 -17.79
C ALA A 168 -25.97 19.29 -17.86
N LEU A 169 -26.25 18.43 -16.87
CA LEU A 169 -27.57 17.88 -16.60
C LEU A 169 -28.22 18.66 -15.47
N THR A 170 -29.48 19.06 -15.66
CA THR A 170 -30.24 19.86 -14.70
C THR A 170 -31.59 19.22 -14.36
N HIS A 171 -32.16 19.68 -13.24
CA HIS A 171 -33.51 19.35 -12.82
C HIS A 171 -34.55 19.74 -13.90
N PRO A 172 -35.54 18.88 -14.23
CA PRO A 172 -36.54 19.18 -15.27
C PRO A 172 -37.35 20.45 -15.05
N ASP A 173 -37.71 20.72 -13.79
CA ASP A 173 -38.53 21.88 -13.40
C ASP A 173 -37.72 23.16 -13.14
N LEU A 174 -36.45 23.22 -13.53
CA LEU A 174 -35.63 24.42 -13.34
C LEU A 174 -36.17 25.60 -14.16
N ASP A 175 -36.13 26.80 -13.60
CA ASP A 175 -36.53 28.02 -14.29
C ASP A 175 -35.61 28.30 -15.50
N LYS A 176 -36.19 28.82 -16.59
CA LYS A 176 -35.44 29.10 -17.83
C LYS A 176 -34.35 30.16 -17.62
N GLU A 177 -34.63 31.17 -16.79
CA GLU A 177 -33.65 32.19 -16.43
C GLU A 177 -32.43 31.56 -15.72
N THR A 178 -32.67 30.61 -14.80
CA THR A 178 -31.60 29.87 -14.12
C THR A 178 -30.81 29.01 -15.10
N GLU A 179 -31.49 28.34 -16.04
CA GLU A 179 -30.86 27.52 -17.08
C GLU A 179 -29.92 28.35 -17.98
N GLU A 180 -30.37 29.51 -18.45
CA GLU A 180 -29.56 30.44 -19.25
C GLU A 180 -28.33 30.92 -18.47
N LEU A 181 -28.51 31.27 -17.19
CA LEU A 181 -27.39 31.64 -16.31
C LEU A 181 -26.37 30.51 -16.12
N ILE A 182 -26.82 29.26 -16.00
CA ILE A 182 -25.93 28.10 -15.91
C ILE A 182 -25.12 27.94 -17.19
N ALA A 183 -25.79 28.02 -18.35
CA ALA A 183 -25.15 27.90 -19.65
C ALA A 183 -24.09 28.99 -19.86
N ASP A 184 -24.41 30.24 -19.49
CA ASP A 184 -23.52 31.38 -19.65
C ASP A 184 -22.31 31.33 -18.71
N VAL A 185 -22.52 30.99 -17.43
CA VAL A 185 -21.43 30.99 -16.43
C VAL A 185 -20.50 29.79 -16.59
N LEU A 186 -21.06 28.60 -16.84
CA LEU A 186 -20.27 27.38 -17.01
C LEU A 186 -19.74 27.23 -18.44
N GLY A 187 -20.35 27.89 -19.42
CA GLY A 187 -19.99 27.77 -20.84
C GLY A 187 -20.24 26.36 -21.37
N VAL A 188 -21.38 25.76 -21.01
CA VAL A 188 -21.75 24.37 -21.35
C VAL A 188 -23.16 24.29 -21.90
N GLU A 189 -23.43 23.24 -22.66
CA GLU A 189 -24.79 22.92 -23.09
C GLU A 189 -25.58 22.30 -21.93
N VAL A 190 -26.78 22.82 -21.67
CA VAL A 190 -27.63 22.38 -20.56
C VAL A 190 -28.75 21.48 -21.08
N PHE A 191 -28.91 20.31 -20.47
CA PHE A 191 -29.98 19.38 -20.76
C PHE A 191 -30.77 19.04 -19.51
N ARG A 192 -32.09 19.11 -19.62
CA ARG A 192 -33.04 18.71 -18.58
C ARG A 192 -33.27 17.20 -18.68
N GLN A 193 -32.90 16.46 -17.66
CA GLN A 193 -33.04 15.00 -17.68
C GLN A 193 -33.29 14.41 -16.29
N THR A 194 -33.74 13.16 -16.23
CA THR A 194 -33.90 12.39 -14.99
C THR A 194 -33.03 11.13 -15.01
N ILE A 195 -32.66 10.62 -13.83
CA ILE A 195 -31.79 9.43 -13.71
C ILE A 195 -32.50 8.40 -12.85
N ALA A 196 -32.82 7.24 -13.43
CA ALA A 196 -33.58 6.17 -12.77
C ALA A 196 -34.89 6.65 -12.11
N GLY A 197 -35.60 7.59 -12.77
CA GLY A 197 -36.82 8.20 -12.24
C GLY A 197 -36.60 9.27 -11.16
N ASN A 198 -35.35 9.55 -10.78
CA ASN A 198 -35.02 10.61 -9.84
C ASN A 198 -34.77 11.95 -10.56
N ILE A 199 -35.36 13.00 -10.02
CA ILE A 199 -35.22 14.39 -10.50
C ILE A 199 -33.91 15.06 -10.05
N LEU A 200 -33.28 14.57 -8.98
CA LEU A 200 -32.05 15.14 -8.41
C LEU A 200 -30.79 14.55 -9.08
N VAL A 201 -30.55 14.95 -10.33
CA VAL A 201 -29.43 14.44 -11.13
C VAL A 201 -28.06 14.63 -10.47
N GLY A 202 -27.84 15.75 -9.76
CA GLY A 202 -26.60 16.06 -9.05
C GLY A 202 -26.32 15.16 -7.84
N SER A 203 -27.32 14.47 -7.31
CA SER A 203 -27.14 13.51 -6.21
C SER A 203 -26.77 12.12 -6.71
N TYR A 204 -27.37 11.71 -7.82
CA TYR A 204 -27.38 10.33 -8.31
C TYR A 204 -26.44 10.09 -9.50
N CYS A 205 -25.70 11.12 -9.92
CA CYS A 205 -24.74 11.04 -11.00
C CYS A 205 -23.49 11.86 -10.69
N ALA A 206 -22.34 11.29 -11.02
CA ALA A 206 -21.06 11.98 -11.03
C ALA A 206 -20.36 11.65 -12.34
N PHE A 207 -20.00 12.66 -13.13
CA PHE A 207 -19.31 12.48 -14.41
C PHE A 207 -18.21 13.51 -14.61
N SER A 208 -17.18 13.12 -15.35
CA SER A 208 -16.08 13.99 -15.80
C SER A 208 -16.09 14.10 -17.33
N ASN A 209 -15.02 14.63 -17.94
CA ASN A 209 -14.92 14.66 -19.41
C ASN A 209 -14.58 13.28 -19.99
N ARG A 210 -14.20 12.30 -19.16
CA ARG A 210 -13.74 10.97 -19.61
C ARG A 210 -14.77 9.87 -19.46
N GLY A 211 -15.67 9.98 -18.49
CA GLY A 211 -16.67 8.98 -18.17
C GLY A 211 -17.55 9.42 -17.00
N GLY A 212 -18.53 8.60 -16.64
CA GLY A 212 -19.43 8.90 -15.53
C GLY A 212 -20.06 7.68 -14.88
N LEU A 213 -20.41 7.84 -13.61
CA LEU A 213 -21.07 6.84 -12.79
C LEU A 213 -22.47 7.33 -12.43
N VAL A 214 -23.48 6.51 -12.69
CA VAL A 214 -24.89 6.80 -12.42
C VAL A 214 -25.49 5.80 -11.44
N HIS A 215 -26.71 6.11 -10.98
CA HIS A 215 -27.51 5.27 -10.09
C HIS A 215 -27.58 3.80 -10.55
N PRO A 216 -27.49 2.81 -9.64
CA PRO A 216 -27.41 1.39 -9.99
C PRO A 216 -28.67 0.84 -10.67
N HIS A 217 -29.86 1.40 -10.37
CA HIS A 217 -31.13 1.00 -10.99
C HIS A 217 -31.45 1.74 -12.30
N THR A 218 -30.47 2.41 -12.91
CA THR A 218 -30.66 3.05 -14.23
C THR A 218 -30.82 1.96 -15.29
N SER A 219 -31.82 2.08 -16.17
CA SER A 219 -32.04 1.10 -17.23
C SER A 219 -30.93 1.19 -18.29
N ILE A 220 -30.72 0.11 -19.04
CA ILE A 220 -29.70 0.08 -20.11
C ILE A 220 -30.07 1.08 -21.22
N GLU A 221 -31.36 1.25 -21.51
CA GLU A 221 -31.85 2.23 -22.48
C GLU A 221 -31.53 3.67 -22.04
N ASP A 222 -31.80 4.01 -20.78
CA ASP A 222 -31.48 5.33 -20.23
C ASP A 222 -29.96 5.57 -20.20
N LEU A 223 -29.16 4.54 -19.91
CA LEU A 223 -27.70 4.60 -19.93
C LEU A 223 -27.16 4.95 -21.33
N ASP A 224 -27.67 4.28 -22.36
CA ASP A 224 -27.26 4.51 -23.75
C ASP A 224 -27.71 5.90 -24.25
N GLU A 225 -28.91 6.35 -23.86
CA GLU A 225 -29.39 7.71 -24.13
C GLU A 225 -28.49 8.76 -23.46
N LEU A 226 -28.23 8.61 -22.17
CA LEU A 226 -27.37 9.52 -21.41
C LEU A 226 -25.92 9.52 -21.92
N SER A 227 -25.39 8.35 -22.32
CA SER A 227 -24.03 8.25 -22.87
C SER A 227 -23.93 8.94 -24.23
N THR A 228 -24.98 8.83 -25.06
CA THR A 228 -25.07 9.53 -26.34
C THR A 228 -25.21 11.04 -26.13
N LEU A 229 -26.00 11.47 -25.14
CA LEU A 229 -26.20 12.88 -24.83
C LEU A 229 -24.92 13.53 -24.29
N LEU A 230 -24.25 12.89 -23.32
CA LEU A 230 -23.04 13.41 -22.70
C LEU A 230 -21.76 13.17 -23.54
N GLN A 231 -21.83 12.33 -24.57
CA GLN A 231 -20.68 11.89 -25.38
C GLN A 231 -19.56 11.24 -24.57
N VAL A 232 -19.87 10.68 -23.39
CA VAL A 232 -18.93 9.99 -22.51
C VAL A 232 -19.49 8.63 -22.08
N PRO A 233 -18.64 7.61 -21.85
CA PRO A 233 -19.08 6.32 -21.36
C PRO A 233 -19.67 6.43 -19.96
N LEU A 234 -20.86 5.87 -19.76
CA LEU A 234 -21.53 5.81 -18.46
C LEU A 234 -21.68 4.37 -18.00
N VAL A 235 -21.57 4.18 -16.68
CA VAL A 235 -21.81 2.89 -16.04
C VAL A 235 -22.71 3.09 -14.81
N ALA A 236 -23.63 2.16 -14.60
CA ALA A 236 -24.40 2.08 -13.37
C ALA A 236 -23.59 1.35 -12.28
N GLY A 237 -23.50 1.93 -11.09
CA GLY A 237 -22.77 1.32 -9.98
C GLY A 237 -23.09 1.96 -8.64
N THR A 238 -22.32 1.59 -7.62
CA THR A 238 -22.51 2.07 -6.24
C THR A 238 -21.20 2.57 -5.65
N VAL A 239 -21.29 3.29 -4.53
CA VAL A 239 -20.15 3.77 -3.75
C VAL A 239 -20.37 3.44 -2.28
N ASN A 240 -19.34 3.47 -1.42
CA ASN A 240 -19.50 3.27 0.03
C ASN A 240 -20.27 2.00 0.46
N ARG A 241 -19.97 0.82 -0.13
CA ARG A 241 -20.66 -0.46 0.15
C ARG A 241 -22.13 -0.46 -0.24
N GLY A 242 -22.43 -0.07 -1.47
CA GLY A 242 -23.80 -0.15 -1.99
C GLY A 242 -24.65 1.10 -1.78
N SER A 243 -24.06 2.24 -1.43
CA SER A 243 -24.77 3.52 -1.45
C SER A 243 -25.12 3.91 -2.88
N GLU A 244 -26.39 4.25 -3.07
CA GLU A 244 -26.97 4.68 -4.35
C GLU A 244 -26.69 6.17 -4.63
N VAL A 245 -26.25 6.93 -3.63
CA VAL A 245 -26.01 8.39 -3.74
C VAL A 245 -24.57 8.66 -4.18
N ILE A 246 -24.34 8.51 -5.48
CA ILE A 246 -23.00 8.52 -6.08
C ILE A 246 -22.23 9.81 -5.77
N ALA A 247 -22.82 10.97 -6.01
CA ALA A 247 -22.15 12.26 -5.80
C ALA A 247 -21.92 12.59 -4.32
N ALA A 248 -22.47 11.79 -3.38
CA ALA A 248 -22.22 12.00 -1.95
C ALA A 248 -20.94 11.26 -1.58
N GLY A 249 -20.81 10.04 -2.08
CA GLY A 249 -19.70 9.17 -1.75
C GLY A 249 -18.42 9.52 -2.49
N MET A 250 -18.47 10.35 -3.53
CA MET A 250 -17.27 10.70 -4.29
C MET A 250 -17.31 12.07 -4.97
N THR A 251 -16.12 12.55 -5.32
CA THR A 251 -15.89 13.66 -6.24
C THR A 251 -14.73 13.30 -7.19
N VAL A 252 -14.81 13.73 -8.45
CA VAL A 252 -13.92 13.26 -9.53
C VAL A 252 -13.60 14.38 -10.51
N ASN A 253 -12.39 14.37 -11.04
CA ASN A 253 -11.99 15.13 -12.21
C ASN A 253 -11.34 14.20 -13.25
N ASP A 254 -10.68 14.76 -14.26
CA ASP A 254 -10.14 13.94 -15.36
C ASP A 254 -8.93 13.08 -14.99
N TRP A 255 -8.29 13.30 -13.84
CA TRP A 255 -7.06 12.60 -13.45
C TRP A 255 -7.04 12.04 -12.02
N THR A 256 -7.97 12.47 -11.15
CA THR A 256 -8.09 11.98 -9.79
C THR A 256 -9.54 11.87 -9.34
N ALA A 257 -9.79 10.93 -8.44
CA ALA A 257 -11.07 10.72 -7.80
C ALA A 257 -10.86 10.53 -6.30
N PHE A 258 -11.69 11.18 -5.50
CA PHE A 258 -11.77 10.99 -4.06
C PHE A 258 -13.09 10.30 -3.75
N CYS A 259 -13.04 9.12 -3.16
CA CYS A 259 -14.20 8.36 -2.72
C CYS A 259 -14.26 8.31 -1.18
N GLY A 260 -15.33 7.77 -0.62
CA GLY A 260 -15.44 7.50 0.81
C GLY A 260 -14.68 6.23 1.22
N SER A 261 -14.29 6.17 2.50
CA SER A 261 -13.44 5.10 3.04
C SER A 261 -14.09 3.72 3.05
N ASP A 262 -15.42 3.65 3.00
CA ASP A 262 -16.13 2.37 2.95
C ASP A 262 -16.17 1.77 1.55
N THR A 263 -15.87 2.55 0.50
CA THR A 263 -15.91 2.08 -0.89
C THR A 263 -15.08 0.81 -1.07
N THR A 264 -15.72 -0.23 -1.60
CA THR A 264 -15.13 -1.56 -1.74
C THR A 264 -14.13 -1.62 -2.89
N ALA A 265 -13.20 -2.57 -2.87
CA ALA A 265 -12.21 -2.75 -3.95
C ALA A 265 -12.88 -3.00 -5.32
N THR A 266 -14.03 -3.67 -5.33
CA THR A 266 -14.84 -3.89 -6.54
C THR A 266 -15.45 -2.59 -7.08
N GLU A 267 -16.00 -1.74 -6.20
CA GLU A 267 -16.51 -0.42 -6.59
C GLU A 267 -15.37 0.46 -7.11
N LEU A 268 -14.22 0.49 -6.42
CA LEU A 268 -13.02 1.23 -6.86
C LEU A 268 -12.55 0.81 -8.24
N SER A 269 -12.52 -0.49 -8.53
CA SER A 269 -12.10 -0.99 -9.85
C SER A 269 -13.04 -0.51 -10.97
N VAL A 270 -14.35 -0.42 -10.70
CA VAL A 270 -15.32 0.10 -11.69
C VAL A 270 -15.07 1.59 -11.91
N ILE A 271 -14.93 2.36 -10.83
CA ILE A 271 -14.68 3.81 -10.88
C ILE A 271 -13.40 4.11 -11.69
N GLU A 272 -12.31 3.43 -11.37
CA GLU A 272 -11.03 3.64 -12.08
C GLU A 272 -11.12 3.33 -13.57
N SER A 273 -11.88 2.29 -13.94
CA SER A 273 -12.08 1.89 -15.33
C SER A 273 -12.90 2.91 -16.10
N VAL A 274 -14.01 3.38 -15.51
CA VAL A 274 -14.97 4.28 -16.15
C VAL A 274 -14.37 5.66 -16.37
N PHE A 275 -13.67 6.20 -15.36
CA PHE A 275 -13.06 7.53 -15.43
C PHE A 275 -11.69 7.54 -16.12
N LYS A 276 -11.16 6.38 -16.55
CA LYS A 276 -9.86 6.25 -17.23
C LYS A 276 -8.72 6.94 -16.49
N LEU A 277 -8.67 6.79 -15.17
CA LEU A 277 -7.68 7.45 -14.30
C LEU A 277 -6.26 6.85 -14.47
N ARG A 278 -6.12 5.74 -15.21
CA ARG A 278 -4.87 4.99 -15.41
C ARG A 278 -4.13 5.29 -16.72
N GLU A 279 -4.57 6.26 -17.54
CA GLU A 279 -3.95 6.56 -18.84
C GLU A 279 -2.66 7.42 -18.75
N GLY A 280 -1.66 6.89 -18.03
CA GLY A 280 -0.27 7.36 -17.99
C GLY A 280 0.72 6.24 -18.32
N GLN A 281 0.96 6.01 -19.62
CA GLN A 281 1.95 5.13 -20.29
C GLN A 281 1.78 3.58 -20.27
N PRO A 282 1.57 2.95 -21.45
CA PRO A 282 1.55 1.49 -21.62
C PRO A 282 2.92 0.79 -21.48
N THR A 283 4.04 1.51 -21.51
CA THR A 283 5.39 0.90 -21.51
C THR A 283 5.88 0.55 -20.11
N ALA A 284 5.51 1.33 -19.09
CA ALA A 284 5.73 0.95 -17.69
C ALA A 284 4.74 -0.15 -17.25
N ILE A 285 3.56 -0.20 -17.87
CA ILE A 285 2.50 -1.18 -17.57
C ILE A 285 2.84 -2.58 -18.07
N VAL A 286 3.66 -2.81 -19.08
CA VAL A 286 4.10 -4.20 -19.38
C VAL A 286 4.99 -4.75 -18.27
N ASP A 287 5.82 -3.89 -17.67
CA ASP A 287 6.62 -4.26 -16.50
C ASP A 287 5.79 -4.25 -15.21
N ASP A 288 4.82 -3.33 -15.03
CA ASP A 288 3.91 -3.29 -13.89
C ASP A 288 2.78 -4.34 -13.94
N MET A 289 2.33 -4.77 -15.12
CA MET A 289 1.41 -5.91 -15.31
C MET A 289 2.15 -7.22 -15.13
N ARG A 290 3.43 -7.34 -15.58
CA ARG A 290 4.30 -8.41 -15.07
C ARG A 290 4.32 -8.34 -13.56
N LYS A 291 4.51 -7.14 -12.98
CA LYS A 291 4.58 -7.01 -11.53
C LYS A 291 3.29 -7.31 -10.76
N SER A 292 2.13 -7.13 -11.40
CA SER A 292 0.80 -7.39 -10.87
C SER A 292 0.34 -8.83 -11.08
N LEU A 293 0.92 -9.56 -12.04
CA LEU A 293 0.70 -11.00 -12.23
C LEU A 293 1.56 -11.82 -11.27
N ILE A 294 2.64 -11.23 -10.74
CA ILE A 294 3.53 -11.82 -9.76
C ILE A 294 2.93 -11.66 -8.35
N ASP A 295 2.52 -12.77 -7.74
CA ASP A 295 2.01 -12.83 -6.36
C ASP A 295 3.07 -12.47 -5.31
N SER A 296 4.37 -12.49 -5.64
CA SER A 296 5.46 -12.25 -4.68
C SER A 296 6.81 -11.87 -5.33
N TYR A 297 7.44 -10.79 -4.86
CA TYR A 297 8.86 -10.53 -5.10
C TYR A 297 9.73 -11.22 -4.07
N VAL A 298 10.72 -11.98 -4.52
CA VAL A 298 11.75 -12.58 -3.68
C VAL A 298 13.07 -11.85 -3.92
N TYR A 299 13.50 -11.00 -2.99
CA TYR A 299 14.79 -10.31 -3.10
C TYR A 299 15.87 -11.11 -2.39
N GLY A 300 16.91 -11.52 -3.11
CA GLY A 300 18.08 -12.13 -2.48
C GLY A 300 18.93 -13.00 -3.41
N PRO A 301 20.12 -13.41 -2.96
CA PRO A 301 20.97 -14.29 -3.74
C PRO A 301 20.38 -15.70 -3.76
N VAL A 302 20.33 -16.30 -4.95
CA VAL A 302 19.76 -17.64 -5.19
C VAL A 302 20.46 -18.73 -4.37
N LEU A 303 21.75 -18.53 -4.07
CA LEU A 303 22.55 -19.44 -3.24
C LEU A 303 22.23 -19.36 -1.74
N SER A 304 21.43 -18.38 -1.29
CA SER A 304 21.00 -18.32 0.11
C SER A 304 20.03 -19.46 0.43
N THR A 305 20.34 -20.20 1.48
CA THR A 305 19.50 -21.30 1.98
C THR A 305 18.10 -20.80 2.37
N ASN A 306 17.99 -19.59 2.90
CA ASN A 306 16.69 -19.01 3.27
C ASN A 306 15.87 -18.57 2.06
N VAL A 307 16.51 -18.05 1.01
CA VAL A 307 15.82 -17.75 -0.26
C VAL A 307 15.27 -19.04 -0.85
N ALA A 308 16.11 -20.07 -0.96
CA ALA A 308 15.72 -21.37 -1.50
C ALA A 308 14.56 -22.02 -0.72
N ARG A 309 14.54 -21.94 0.63
CA ARG A 309 13.42 -22.40 1.47
C ARG A 309 12.08 -21.78 1.07
N ILE A 310 12.07 -20.46 0.83
CA ILE A 310 10.88 -19.72 0.41
C ILE A 310 10.47 -20.10 -1.02
N LEU A 311 11.44 -20.18 -1.94
CA LEU A 311 11.19 -20.56 -3.34
C LEU A 311 10.56 -21.94 -3.44
N VAL A 312 11.01 -22.93 -2.66
CA VAL A 312 10.39 -24.27 -2.65
C VAL A 312 8.92 -24.20 -2.25
N CYS A 313 8.58 -23.39 -1.24
CA CYS A 313 7.18 -23.25 -0.80
C CYS A 313 6.31 -22.53 -1.83
N LEU A 314 6.85 -21.49 -2.50
CA LEU A 314 6.16 -20.78 -3.58
C LEU A 314 5.87 -21.69 -4.78
N GLU A 315 6.84 -22.54 -5.15
CA GLU A 315 6.66 -23.53 -6.21
C GLU A 315 5.64 -24.63 -5.82
N GLU A 316 5.60 -25.04 -4.55
CA GLU A 316 4.63 -26.04 -4.07
C GLU A 316 3.18 -25.53 -4.11
N VAL A 317 2.96 -24.25 -3.85
CA VAL A 317 1.61 -23.63 -3.95
C VAL A 317 1.29 -23.14 -5.36
N GLY A 318 2.23 -23.23 -6.30
CA GLY A 318 2.07 -22.74 -7.67
C GLY A 318 1.96 -21.22 -7.79
N ALA A 319 2.49 -20.47 -6.81
CA ALA A 319 2.45 -19.01 -6.81
C ALA A 319 3.40 -18.42 -7.86
N GLN A 320 2.97 -17.37 -8.55
CA GLN A 320 3.86 -16.63 -9.45
C GLN A 320 4.81 -15.75 -8.62
N TYR A 321 6.12 -15.87 -8.85
CA TYR A 321 7.10 -15.05 -8.14
C TYR A 321 8.19 -14.51 -9.09
N GLU A 322 8.79 -13.39 -8.71
CA GLU A 322 9.98 -12.86 -9.36
C GLU A 322 11.16 -12.83 -8.38
N LEU A 323 12.24 -13.51 -8.75
CA LEU A 323 13.48 -13.53 -7.99
C LEU A 323 14.34 -12.35 -8.43
N VAL A 324 14.45 -11.35 -7.57
CA VAL A 324 15.29 -10.18 -7.82
C VAL A 324 16.66 -10.41 -7.19
N PRO A 325 17.73 -10.59 -8.00
CA PRO A 325 19.07 -10.80 -7.47
C PRO A 325 19.52 -9.57 -6.69
N VAL A 326 20.27 -9.81 -5.61
CA VAL A 326 20.90 -8.77 -4.79
C VAL A 326 22.39 -9.06 -4.76
N ASP A 327 23.21 -8.11 -5.21
CA ASP A 327 24.65 -8.25 -5.18
C ASP A 327 25.18 -8.02 -3.75
N MET A 328 25.54 -9.12 -3.11
CA MET A 328 26.09 -9.12 -1.77
C MET A 328 27.53 -8.60 -1.72
N VAL A 329 28.30 -8.79 -2.81
CA VAL A 329 29.70 -8.39 -2.92
C VAL A 329 29.81 -6.88 -3.13
N ALA A 330 28.95 -6.32 -4.00
CA ALA A 330 28.85 -4.87 -4.23
C ALA A 330 28.20 -4.11 -3.06
N GLY A 331 27.66 -4.81 -2.05
CA GLY A 331 27.07 -4.19 -0.88
C GLY A 331 25.67 -3.61 -1.11
N GLU A 332 24.94 -4.03 -2.15
CA GLU A 332 23.62 -3.48 -2.49
C GLU A 332 22.59 -3.65 -1.36
N HIS A 333 22.74 -4.72 -0.57
CA HIS A 333 21.95 -4.98 0.64
C HIS A 333 22.09 -3.89 1.73
N LYS A 334 23.12 -3.03 1.63
CA LYS A 334 23.35 -1.88 2.53
C LYS A 334 22.94 -0.55 1.89
N SER A 335 22.54 -0.53 0.63
CA SER A 335 22.17 0.69 -0.08
C SER A 335 20.95 1.37 0.58
N PRO A 336 20.86 2.72 0.57
CA PRO A 336 19.70 3.43 1.10
C PRO A 336 18.37 3.01 0.48
N ALA A 337 18.34 2.64 -0.81
CA ALA A 337 17.15 2.14 -1.49
C ALA A 337 16.72 0.75 -1.01
N HIS A 338 17.68 -0.13 -0.68
CA HIS A 338 17.38 -1.43 -0.06
C HIS A 338 16.98 -1.27 1.42
N VAL A 339 17.64 -0.37 2.15
CA VAL A 339 17.31 -0.06 3.56
C VAL A 339 15.97 0.68 3.69
N ALA A 340 15.60 1.53 2.74
CA ALA A 340 14.33 2.27 2.74
C ALA A 340 13.12 1.33 2.57
N ARG A 341 13.26 0.31 1.71
CA ARG A 341 12.29 -0.80 1.60
C ARG A 341 12.14 -1.56 2.93
N ASN A 342 13.17 -1.51 3.77
CA ASN A 342 13.24 -2.17 5.08
C ASN A 342 12.92 -1.24 6.28
N SER A 343 12.80 0.08 6.10
CA SER A 343 12.68 1.04 7.22
C SER A 343 11.30 1.08 7.88
N SER A 344 10.26 0.51 7.25
CA SER A 344 8.91 0.38 7.79
C SER A 344 8.77 -0.66 8.93
N LEU A 345 9.87 -1.33 9.32
CA LEU A 345 9.88 -2.52 10.19
C LEU A 345 10.62 -2.32 11.53
N LYS A 346 10.85 -1.08 11.97
CA LYS A 346 11.43 -0.80 13.29
C LYS A 346 10.33 -0.75 14.37
N GLY A 347 10.23 -1.83 15.16
CA GLY A 347 9.75 -1.75 16.54
C GLY A 347 8.35 -2.31 16.85
N ASP A 348 7.58 -2.77 15.88
CA ASP A 348 6.21 -3.26 16.13
C ASP A 348 6.04 -4.70 15.62
N LEU A 349 5.74 -5.65 16.51
CA LEU A 349 5.43 -7.05 16.21
C LEU A 349 4.16 -7.23 15.36
N SER A 350 3.40 -6.16 15.09
CA SER A 350 2.23 -6.16 14.18
C SER A 350 2.57 -6.36 12.69
N TRP A 351 3.84 -6.35 12.29
CA TRP A 351 4.24 -6.54 10.89
C TRP A 351 3.85 -7.91 10.31
N PHE A 352 3.62 -8.92 11.14
CA PHE A 352 3.21 -10.26 10.72
C PHE A 352 1.84 -10.29 10.00
N SER A 353 0.98 -9.29 10.21
CA SER A 353 -0.34 -9.19 9.57
C SER A 353 -0.34 -8.40 8.25
N ARG A 354 0.82 -7.87 7.81
CA ARG A 354 0.96 -6.96 6.64
C ARG A 354 1.80 -7.53 5.49
N LEU A 355 1.88 -8.86 5.34
CA LEU A 355 2.62 -9.47 4.23
C LEU A 355 1.86 -9.37 2.89
N GLU A 356 1.76 -8.15 2.36
CA GLU A 356 1.57 -7.89 0.95
C GLU A 356 2.96 -7.85 0.27
N THR A 357 3.23 -8.92 -0.49
CA THR A 357 3.90 -8.90 -1.80
C THR A 357 5.37 -8.47 -1.91
N SER A 358 6.10 -8.18 -0.84
CA SER A 358 7.55 -7.89 -0.94
C SER A 358 8.38 -8.64 0.10
N VAL A 359 9.03 -9.73 -0.30
CA VAL A 359 10.05 -10.42 0.52
C VAL A 359 11.33 -9.59 0.49
N VAL A 360 11.35 -8.48 1.23
CA VAL A 360 12.56 -7.69 1.39
C VAL A 360 13.37 -8.29 2.54
N PHE A 361 14.55 -8.79 2.16
CA PHE A 361 15.54 -9.36 3.06
C PHE A 361 15.87 -8.41 4.22
N ARG A 362 15.34 -8.66 5.42
CA ARG A 362 15.93 -8.22 6.69
C ARG A 362 16.82 -9.31 7.26
N VAL A 363 17.83 -9.74 6.52
CA VAL A 363 18.55 -10.99 6.84
C VAL A 363 20.03 -10.82 7.17
N PHE A 364 20.62 -9.63 7.07
CA PHE A 364 22.05 -9.47 7.37
C PHE A 364 22.40 -8.47 8.47
N LEU A 365 21.44 -7.99 9.28
CA LEU A 365 21.71 -7.00 10.33
C LEU A 365 21.38 -7.45 11.77
N THR A 366 21.17 -8.75 12.01
CA THR A 366 21.09 -9.31 13.37
C THR A 366 22.07 -10.46 13.52
N TYR A 367 22.88 -10.41 14.59
CA TYR A 367 23.96 -11.35 14.91
C TYR A 367 23.48 -12.77 15.31
N ASP A 368 22.17 -13.05 15.24
CA ASP A 368 21.60 -14.31 15.69
C ASP A 368 21.02 -15.14 14.51
N LYS A 369 21.69 -16.25 14.19
CA LYS A 369 21.32 -17.17 13.12
C LYS A 369 19.96 -17.84 13.36
N LEU A 370 19.60 -18.08 14.62
CA LEU A 370 18.37 -18.80 14.98
C LEU A 370 17.14 -17.92 14.77
N TYR A 371 17.26 -16.61 15.05
CA TYR A 371 16.20 -15.64 14.77
C TYR A 371 15.85 -15.60 13.28
N LEU A 372 16.88 -15.60 12.42
CA LEU A 372 16.72 -15.56 10.98
C LEU A 372 16.02 -16.80 10.42
N TYR A 373 16.42 -17.98 10.93
CA TYR A 373 15.77 -19.24 10.58
C TYR A 373 14.27 -19.20 10.94
N ARG A 374 13.93 -18.77 12.15
CA ARG A 374 12.53 -18.68 12.63
C ARG A 374 11.67 -17.71 11.82
N VAL A 375 12.23 -16.56 11.43
CA VAL A 375 11.54 -15.61 10.53
C VAL A 375 11.26 -16.25 9.18
N THR A 376 12.21 -17.03 8.64
CA THR A 376 12.04 -17.74 7.36
C THR A 376 10.95 -18.81 7.47
N CYS A 377 10.94 -19.61 8.54
CA CYS A 377 9.90 -20.62 8.76
C CYS A 377 8.50 -20.02 8.90
N ASN A 378 8.37 -18.93 9.66
CA ASN A 378 7.09 -18.23 9.78
C ASN A 378 6.59 -17.71 8.43
N PHE A 379 7.50 -17.22 7.58
CA PHE A 379 7.15 -16.78 6.23
C PHE A 379 6.66 -17.96 5.36
N GLN A 380 7.34 -19.11 5.42
CA GLN A 380 6.90 -20.32 4.72
C GLN A 380 5.50 -20.76 5.19
N VAL A 381 5.22 -20.72 6.49
CA VAL A 381 3.88 -20.98 7.04
C VAL A 381 2.84 -20.03 6.45
N CYS A 382 3.13 -18.72 6.38
CA CYS A 382 2.22 -17.75 5.76
C CYS A 382 1.94 -18.04 4.28
N VAL A 383 2.98 -18.36 3.50
CA VAL A 383 2.84 -18.72 2.07
C VAL A 383 1.97 -19.95 1.91
N LEU A 384 2.24 -21.00 2.69
CA LEU A 384 1.49 -22.25 2.63
C LEU A 384 0.02 -22.08 3.06
N ARG A 385 -0.25 -21.26 4.09
CA ARG A 385 -1.62 -20.91 4.51
C ARG A 385 -2.38 -20.19 3.41
N LYS A 386 -1.76 -19.16 2.80
CA LYS A 386 -2.38 -18.39 1.72
C LYS A 386 -2.66 -19.25 0.49
N GLY A 387 -1.76 -20.18 0.19
CA GLY A 387 -1.92 -21.16 -0.89
C GLY A 387 -2.85 -22.34 -0.57
N GLY A 388 -3.46 -22.40 0.62
CA GLY A 388 -4.35 -23.50 1.01
C GLY A 388 -3.66 -24.88 1.06
N SER A 389 -2.36 -24.92 1.34
CA SER A 389 -1.58 -26.16 1.28
C SER A 389 -1.82 -27.07 2.48
N GLU A 390 -1.92 -28.38 2.23
CA GLU A 390 -1.97 -29.38 3.30
C GLU A 390 -0.61 -29.64 3.99
N LEU A 391 0.49 -29.03 3.52
CA LEU A 391 1.84 -29.26 4.05
C LEU A 391 2.01 -28.88 5.54
N LEU A 392 1.10 -28.07 6.08
CA LEU A 392 1.04 -27.68 7.50
C LEU A 392 0.12 -28.58 8.34
N ARG A 393 -0.78 -29.34 7.71
CA ARG A 393 -1.80 -30.21 8.36
C ARG A 393 -2.62 -29.52 9.45
N GLU A 394 -2.97 -28.25 9.26
CA GLU A 394 -3.71 -27.46 10.26
C GLU A 394 -5.11 -28.00 10.58
N SER A 395 -5.66 -28.86 9.72
CA SER A 395 -6.92 -29.56 9.96
C SER A 395 -6.84 -30.62 11.07
N ASN A 396 -5.64 -31.06 11.46
CA ASN A 396 -5.44 -32.01 12.55
C ASN A 396 -4.35 -31.50 13.51
N LEU A 397 -4.77 -31.14 14.73
CA LEU A 397 -3.89 -30.57 15.75
C LEU A 397 -2.67 -31.44 16.06
N SER A 398 -2.83 -32.77 16.11
CA SER A 398 -1.72 -33.68 16.41
C SER A 398 -0.71 -33.71 15.27
N GLN A 399 -1.17 -33.74 14.02
CA GLN A 399 -0.29 -33.75 12.85
C GLN A 399 0.41 -32.40 12.69
N SER A 400 -0.31 -31.28 12.85
CA SER A 400 0.28 -29.93 12.85
C SER A 400 1.36 -29.77 13.91
N ALA A 401 1.11 -30.26 15.14
CA ALA A 401 2.12 -30.22 16.20
C ALA A 401 3.37 -31.07 15.88
N GLN A 402 3.21 -32.20 15.18
CA GLN A 402 4.37 -32.97 14.71
C GLN A 402 5.19 -32.20 13.67
N VAL A 403 4.55 -31.46 12.77
CA VAL A 403 5.25 -30.60 11.79
C VAL A 403 6.08 -29.54 12.52
N ASP A 404 5.50 -28.84 13.50
CA ASP A 404 6.20 -27.81 14.27
C ASP A 404 7.40 -28.37 15.07
N VAL A 405 7.22 -29.54 15.69
CA VAL A 405 8.29 -30.22 16.43
C VAL A 405 9.47 -30.52 15.50
N TRP A 406 9.22 -31.07 14.32
CA TRP A 406 10.29 -31.47 13.41
C TRP A 406 10.97 -30.28 12.71
N ILE A 407 10.26 -29.15 12.53
CA ILE A 407 10.88 -27.88 12.13
C ILE A 407 11.87 -27.40 13.21
N GLU A 408 11.48 -27.42 14.49
CA GLU A 408 12.38 -26.99 15.57
C GLU A 408 13.56 -27.97 15.76
N VAL A 409 13.32 -29.28 15.62
CA VAL A 409 14.40 -30.28 15.66
C VAL A 409 15.41 -30.06 14.53
N GLU A 410 14.96 -29.77 13.31
CA GLU A 410 15.85 -29.43 12.18
C GLU A 410 16.73 -28.23 12.52
N ALA A 411 16.13 -27.15 13.03
CA ALA A 411 16.81 -25.89 13.33
C ALA A 411 17.96 -26.10 14.34
N GLN A 412 17.70 -26.88 15.39
CA GLN A 412 18.63 -27.09 16.49
C GLN A 412 19.70 -28.16 16.19
N THR A 413 19.45 -29.06 15.24
CA THR A 413 20.34 -30.19 14.96
C THR A 413 20.97 -30.09 13.57
N PHE A 414 20.21 -30.48 12.53
CA PHE A 414 20.68 -30.60 11.16
C PHE A 414 21.13 -29.26 10.57
N ASP A 415 20.31 -28.19 10.69
CA ASP A 415 20.68 -26.86 10.16
C ASP A 415 21.91 -26.29 10.86
N THR A 416 22.01 -26.46 12.18
CA THR A 416 23.17 -25.98 12.95
C THR A 416 24.48 -26.64 12.48
N ALA A 417 24.48 -27.97 12.27
CA ALA A 417 25.66 -28.68 11.75
C ALA A 417 25.96 -28.31 10.29
N MET A 418 24.93 -28.30 9.43
CA MET A 418 25.07 -28.01 8.00
C MET A 418 25.42 -26.56 7.71
N SER A 419 24.95 -25.60 8.51
CA SER A 419 25.31 -24.18 8.40
C SER A 419 26.81 -23.97 8.57
N ALA A 420 27.45 -24.68 9.51
CA ALA A 420 28.89 -24.62 9.70
C ALA A 420 29.65 -25.26 8.52
N ILE A 421 29.24 -26.46 8.09
CA ILE A 421 29.86 -27.16 6.96
C ILE A 421 29.73 -26.35 5.67
N SER A 422 28.52 -25.87 5.36
CA SER A 422 28.27 -25.07 4.15
C SER A 422 29.04 -23.74 4.15
N PHE A 423 29.21 -23.11 5.32
CA PHE A 423 30.00 -21.90 5.45
C PHE A 423 31.48 -22.14 5.14
N GLU A 424 32.08 -23.20 5.67
CA GLU A 424 33.50 -23.54 5.45
C GLU A 424 33.77 -24.06 4.02
N CYS A 425 32.86 -24.88 3.47
CA CYS A 425 33.07 -25.53 2.18
C CYS A 425 32.66 -24.67 0.97
N PHE A 426 31.69 -23.77 1.13
CA PHE A 426 31.16 -22.96 0.02
C PHE A 426 31.28 -21.48 0.29
N THR A 427 30.75 -20.97 1.41
CA THR A 427 30.66 -19.52 1.62
C THR A 427 32.04 -18.87 1.69
N LYS A 428 32.96 -19.43 2.48
CA LYS A 428 34.32 -18.90 2.62
C LYS A 428 35.13 -18.95 1.32
N PRO A 429 35.22 -20.08 0.60
CA PRO A 429 35.97 -20.13 -0.66
C PRO A 429 35.36 -19.26 -1.76
N ILE A 430 34.03 -19.25 -1.90
CA ILE A 430 33.36 -18.60 -3.03
C ILE A 430 33.24 -17.08 -2.83
N PHE A 431 32.94 -16.63 -1.61
CA PHE A 431 32.62 -15.21 -1.35
C PHE A 431 33.68 -14.46 -0.54
N MET A 432 34.53 -15.17 0.21
CA MET A 432 35.54 -14.55 1.09
C MET A 432 36.98 -14.82 0.66
N GLY A 433 37.20 -15.65 -0.36
CA GLY A 433 38.54 -16.00 -0.87
C GLY A 433 39.43 -16.75 0.13
N GLY A 434 38.83 -17.43 1.13
CA GLY A 434 39.54 -18.21 2.14
C GLY A 434 39.52 -19.71 1.85
N THR A 435 40.44 -20.46 2.46
CA THR A 435 40.47 -21.93 2.38
C THR A 435 39.58 -22.58 3.43
N THR A 436 39.01 -23.75 3.12
CA THR A 436 38.19 -24.55 4.04
C THR A 436 39.02 -24.99 5.25
N ASN A 437 38.45 -24.86 6.46
CA ASN A 437 39.05 -25.40 7.66
C ASN A 437 38.51 -26.81 7.94
N ASP A 438 39.30 -27.83 7.58
CA ASP A 438 38.90 -29.23 7.70
C ASP A 438 38.58 -29.64 9.15
N GLN A 439 39.22 -29.04 10.16
CA GLN A 439 38.94 -29.37 11.56
C GLN A 439 37.50 -29.00 11.93
N ILE A 440 37.07 -27.78 11.56
CA ILE A 440 35.70 -27.31 11.81
C ILE A 440 34.70 -28.15 11.03
N VAL A 441 35.03 -28.53 9.80
CA VAL A 441 34.17 -29.40 8.99
C VAL A 441 33.99 -30.75 9.66
N GLN A 442 35.07 -31.42 10.06
CA GLN A 442 35.01 -32.74 10.71
C GLN A 442 34.25 -32.70 12.04
N GLU A 443 34.47 -31.69 12.89
CA GLU A 443 33.71 -31.51 14.13
C GLU A 443 32.20 -31.40 13.89
N ASN A 444 31.78 -30.73 12.82
CA ASN A 444 30.36 -30.60 12.48
C ASN A 444 29.82 -31.80 11.71
N VAL A 445 30.65 -32.57 11.00
CA VAL A 445 30.28 -33.87 10.44
C VAL A 445 29.90 -34.85 11.56
N VAL A 446 30.61 -34.84 12.69
CA VAL A 446 30.23 -35.66 13.85
C VAL A 446 28.85 -35.25 14.42
N LYS A 447 28.54 -33.95 14.46
CA LYS A 447 27.20 -33.47 14.86
C LYS A 447 26.12 -33.86 13.85
N LEU A 448 26.46 -33.80 12.56
CA LEU A 448 25.57 -34.22 11.48
C LEU A 448 25.23 -35.71 11.62
N ILE A 449 26.23 -36.58 11.84
CA ILE A 449 26.04 -38.02 12.06
C ILE A 449 25.01 -38.28 13.17
N LYS A 450 25.12 -37.60 14.31
CA LYS A 450 24.15 -37.72 15.41
C LYS A 450 22.73 -37.29 15.01
N ALA A 451 22.60 -36.25 14.20
CA ALA A 451 21.29 -35.83 13.67
C ALA A 451 20.72 -36.89 12.71
N LEU A 452 21.57 -37.48 11.85
CA LEU A 452 21.17 -38.53 10.92
C LEU A 452 20.74 -39.81 11.64
N GLU A 453 21.36 -40.18 12.77
CA GLU A 453 20.93 -41.31 13.60
C GLU A 453 19.51 -41.13 14.14
N ILE A 454 19.17 -39.92 14.60
CA ILE A 454 17.81 -39.57 15.04
C ILE A 454 16.83 -39.68 13.88
N TYR A 455 17.23 -39.24 12.68
CA TYR A 455 16.38 -39.24 11.50
C TYR A 455 16.17 -40.68 11.00
N GLU A 456 17.20 -41.52 10.98
CA GLU A 456 17.11 -42.93 10.61
C GLU A 456 16.15 -43.68 11.54
N ALA A 457 16.29 -43.49 12.85
CA ALA A 457 15.36 -44.05 13.84
C ALA A 457 13.91 -43.58 13.61
N ARG A 458 13.70 -42.30 13.28
CA ARG A 458 12.37 -41.77 12.98
C ARG A 458 11.81 -42.37 11.67
N LEU A 459 12.59 -42.35 10.60
CA LEU A 459 12.18 -42.77 9.25
C LEU A 459 12.05 -44.30 9.12
N SER A 460 12.60 -45.08 10.07
CA SER A 460 12.31 -46.51 10.16
C SER A 460 10.85 -46.82 10.55
N ASN A 461 10.19 -45.88 11.24
CA ASN A 461 8.82 -46.04 11.73
C ASN A 461 7.78 -45.28 10.90
N TYR A 462 8.20 -44.22 10.20
CA TYR A 462 7.33 -43.33 9.44
C TYR A 462 7.93 -43.01 8.08
N LYS A 463 7.07 -42.77 7.09
CA LYS A 463 7.55 -42.43 5.74
C LYS A 463 8.26 -41.07 5.65
N TYR A 464 7.86 -40.10 6.47
CA TYR A 464 8.38 -38.73 6.53
C TYR A 464 8.59 -38.31 7.99
N LEU A 465 9.25 -37.17 8.23
CA LEU A 465 9.63 -36.76 9.59
C LEU A 465 8.41 -36.52 10.50
N ALA A 466 7.39 -35.82 9.97
CA ALA A 466 6.17 -35.49 10.69
C ALA A 466 5.14 -36.65 10.74
N GLY A 467 5.36 -37.74 10.00
CA GLY A 467 4.45 -38.89 9.93
C GLY A 467 4.43 -39.54 8.55
N ASP A 468 3.27 -40.03 8.10
CA ASP A 468 3.14 -40.72 6.80
C ASP A 468 2.78 -39.78 5.63
N PHE A 469 2.77 -38.47 5.88
CA PHE A 469 2.51 -37.42 4.90
C PHE A 469 3.74 -36.52 4.77
N ILE A 470 3.93 -35.95 3.59
CA ILE A 470 4.97 -34.95 3.37
C ILE A 470 4.55 -33.62 3.99
N SER A 471 5.48 -32.91 4.62
CA SER A 471 5.20 -31.68 5.35
C SER A 471 6.22 -30.57 5.06
N LEU A 472 5.95 -29.37 5.57
CA LEU A 472 6.94 -28.28 5.60
C LEU A 472 8.24 -28.71 6.30
N ALA A 473 8.14 -29.57 7.33
CA ALA A 473 9.29 -30.08 8.05
C ALA A 473 10.23 -30.91 7.17
N ASP A 474 9.74 -31.51 6.07
CA ASP A 474 10.58 -32.27 5.13
C ASP A 474 11.16 -31.35 4.05
N LEU A 475 10.34 -30.43 3.53
CA LEU A 475 10.74 -29.52 2.45
C LEU A 475 11.76 -28.47 2.91
N GLY A 476 11.73 -28.09 4.20
CA GLY A 476 12.66 -27.13 4.81
C GLY A 476 14.14 -27.54 4.72
N HIS A 477 14.43 -28.85 4.65
CA HIS A 477 15.80 -29.39 4.53
C HIS A 477 16.40 -29.22 3.13
N THR A 478 15.58 -28.97 2.11
CA THR A 478 15.97 -28.97 0.69
C THR A 478 17.28 -28.24 0.38
N PRO A 479 17.47 -26.96 0.77
CA PRO A 479 18.70 -26.26 0.43
C PRO A 479 19.94 -26.80 1.14
N MET A 480 19.80 -27.23 2.39
CA MET A 480 20.92 -27.82 3.13
C MET A 480 21.29 -29.20 2.59
N LEU A 481 20.30 -30.00 2.18
CA LEU A 481 20.55 -31.28 1.49
C LEU A 481 21.28 -31.09 0.17
N ARG A 482 20.91 -30.07 -0.61
CA ARG A 482 21.60 -29.72 -1.85
C ARG A 482 23.08 -29.38 -1.62
N TYR A 483 23.40 -28.68 -0.53
CA TYR A 483 24.78 -28.42 -0.14
C TYR A 483 25.51 -29.68 0.34
N LEU A 484 24.87 -30.50 1.19
CA LEU A 484 25.46 -31.76 1.66
C LEU A 484 25.85 -32.67 0.50
N LEU A 485 24.93 -32.87 -0.46
CA LEU A 485 25.16 -33.69 -1.65
C LEU A 485 26.24 -33.14 -2.58
N ALA A 486 26.57 -31.85 -2.46
CA ALA A 486 27.66 -31.23 -3.20
C ALA A 486 29.02 -31.34 -2.50
N THR A 487 29.06 -31.81 -1.25
CA THR A 487 30.30 -32.02 -0.50
C THR A 487 30.79 -33.46 -0.61
N PRO A 488 32.10 -33.72 -0.43
CA PRO A 488 32.64 -35.09 -0.30
C PRO A 488 32.03 -35.87 0.87
N HIS A 489 31.44 -35.19 1.86
CA HIS A 489 30.83 -35.81 3.05
C HIS A 489 29.46 -36.43 2.78
N ALA A 490 28.94 -36.34 1.55
CA ALA A 490 27.71 -37.02 1.15
C ALA A 490 27.77 -38.54 1.37
N SER A 491 28.97 -39.14 1.39
CA SER A 491 29.19 -40.57 1.67
C SER A 491 28.70 -41.01 3.05
N VAL A 492 28.57 -40.10 4.02
CA VAL A 492 28.03 -40.41 5.35
C VAL A 492 26.60 -40.95 5.25
N LEU A 493 25.85 -40.58 4.20
CA LEU A 493 24.49 -41.06 3.96
C LEU A 493 24.43 -42.56 3.58
N ASP A 494 25.54 -43.19 3.20
CA ASP A 494 25.57 -44.62 2.85
C ASP A 494 25.30 -45.52 4.05
N ALA A 495 25.56 -45.04 5.27
CA ALA A 495 25.26 -45.75 6.51
C ALA A 495 23.79 -45.66 6.93
N TYR A 496 22.99 -44.78 6.31
CA TYR A 496 21.62 -44.45 6.73
C TYR A 496 20.65 -44.67 5.55
N PRO A 497 20.25 -45.92 5.26
CA PRO A 497 19.46 -46.25 4.09
C PRO A 497 18.08 -45.58 4.06
N GLN A 498 17.41 -45.41 5.20
CA GLN A 498 16.10 -44.76 5.25
C GLN A 498 16.20 -43.26 5.01
N VAL A 499 17.17 -42.60 5.63
CA VAL A 499 17.49 -41.19 5.35
C VAL A 499 17.82 -41.01 3.86
N LYS A 500 18.65 -41.87 3.28
CA LYS A 500 19.03 -41.79 1.86
C LYS A 500 17.82 -41.99 0.94
N ALA A 501 16.87 -42.85 1.31
CA ALA A 501 15.62 -43.02 0.59
C ALA A 501 14.73 -41.76 0.68
N TRP A 502 14.55 -41.21 1.89
CA TRP A 502 13.80 -39.98 2.15
C TRP A 502 14.36 -38.78 1.38
N ILE A 503 15.68 -38.57 1.40
CA ILE A 503 16.36 -37.51 0.62
C ILE A 503 16.06 -37.70 -0.87
N ARG A 504 16.18 -38.92 -1.38
CA ARG A 504 15.93 -39.21 -2.80
C ARG A 504 14.50 -38.85 -3.18
N ASP A 505 13.53 -39.11 -2.30
CA ASP A 505 12.12 -38.82 -2.57
C ASP A 505 11.80 -37.33 -2.49
N ILE A 506 12.39 -36.58 -1.55
CA ILE A 506 12.29 -35.10 -1.52
C ILE A 506 12.91 -34.50 -2.79
N MET A 507 14.12 -34.92 -3.16
CA MET A 507 14.85 -34.38 -4.31
C MET A 507 14.21 -34.74 -5.66
N LYS A 508 13.32 -35.74 -5.71
CA LYS A 508 12.56 -36.06 -6.93
C LYS A 508 11.46 -35.05 -7.23
N ARG A 509 10.98 -34.29 -6.23
CA ARG A 509 9.83 -33.40 -6.38
C ARG A 509 10.10 -32.29 -7.42
N PRO A 510 9.11 -31.93 -8.26
CA PRO A 510 9.29 -30.91 -9.29
C PRO A 510 9.73 -29.55 -8.75
N SER A 511 9.08 -29.09 -7.66
CA SER A 511 9.40 -27.86 -6.92
C SER A 511 10.87 -27.82 -6.47
N VAL A 512 11.31 -28.90 -5.82
CA VAL A 512 12.67 -29.05 -5.30
C VAL A 512 13.70 -29.09 -6.42
N LYS A 513 13.43 -29.81 -7.51
CA LYS A 513 14.32 -29.86 -8.68
C LYS A 513 14.52 -28.47 -9.29
N LYS A 514 13.43 -27.75 -9.51
CA LYS A 514 13.46 -26.40 -10.09
C LYS A 514 14.30 -25.44 -9.24
N VAL A 515 14.09 -25.42 -7.91
CA VAL A 515 14.91 -24.58 -7.01
C VAL A 515 16.36 -25.05 -6.95
N THR A 516 16.61 -26.35 -6.98
CA THR A 516 17.96 -26.93 -7.00
C THR A 516 18.74 -26.54 -8.26
N GLU A 517 18.07 -26.47 -9.41
CA GLU A 517 18.65 -26.00 -10.68
C GLU A 517 18.95 -24.50 -10.68
N LEU A 518 18.16 -23.71 -9.94
CA LEU A 518 18.46 -22.30 -9.69
C LEU A 518 19.69 -22.14 -8.77
N MET A 519 19.89 -23.03 -7.80
CA MET A 519 21.07 -23.10 -6.93
C MET A 519 22.30 -23.71 -7.63
N LYS A 520 22.78 -23.07 -8.70
CA LYS A 520 24.04 -23.45 -9.37
C LYS A 520 25.23 -23.08 -8.50
N ILE A 521 25.75 -24.05 -7.75
CA ILE A 521 26.98 -23.90 -6.97
C ILE A 521 28.15 -23.77 -7.96
N PRO A 522 28.87 -22.64 -7.98
CA PRO A 522 30.06 -22.48 -8.80
C PRO A 522 31.11 -23.51 -8.39
N SER A 523 31.80 -24.11 -9.36
CA SER A 523 33.00 -24.91 -9.07
C SER A 523 34.05 -24.01 -8.41
N PRO A 524 34.71 -24.47 -7.33
CA PRO A 524 35.79 -23.71 -6.72
C PRO A 524 36.87 -23.40 -7.77
N LYS A 525 37.31 -22.14 -7.83
CA LYS A 525 38.41 -21.71 -8.69
C LYS A 525 39.75 -22.17 -8.15
#